data_AF-A0A418CRD2-F1
#
_entry.id   AF-A0A418CRD2-F1
#
_cell.length_a   1.000
_cell.length_b   1.000
_cell.length_c   1.000
_cell.angle_alpha   90.00
_cell.angle_beta   90.00
_cell.angle_gamma   90.00
#
_symmetry.space_group_name_H-M   'P 1'
#
loop_
_entity.id
_entity.type
_entity.pdbx_description
1 polymer ?
#
loop_
_entity_poly.entity_id
_entity_poly.type
_entity_poly.pdbx_seq_one_letter_code
_entity_poly.pdbx_strand_id
1 'polypeptide(L)'
;MPPRSPRRTGDASVAVRDLADVRKHLSFGHRRTAYETLLSVAVDGVLPRGALTELAQMFRCHPRTISRLWTQARLSLRGGHRAADVASKTKRNSGRYALRTSDEIEAAIRNVPQMQRQTLRSLSAACGIPMTTIFSHMKKNHRFKARSNYVKPHLTPANIEERLKFAMSFWFYLTKVKRRYYVYDEEVAARAVKSKRFITIPCRCGQAAI
;
A
#
# COMPACT_ATOMS: atom_id res chain seq x y z
N MET A 1 -40.39 -0.45 -14.98
CA MET A 1 -40.10 -0.12 -13.56
C MET A 1 -39.50 1.28 -13.53
N PRO A 2 -40.12 2.29 -12.87
CA PRO A 2 -39.56 3.63 -12.85
C PRO A 2 -38.46 3.74 -11.78
N PRO A 3 -37.48 4.67 -11.92
CA PRO A 3 -36.46 4.89 -10.91
C PRO A 3 -37.08 5.51 -9.65
N ARG A 4 -36.64 5.05 -8.47
CA ARG A 4 -37.08 5.56 -7.18
C ARG A 4 -36.72 7.04 -7.04
N SER A 5 -37.71 7.87 -6.72
CA SER A 5 -37.55 9.27 -6.32
C SER A 5 -36.64 9.38 -5.08
N PRO A 6 -35.76 10.41 -5.00
CA PRO A 6 -34.92 10.62 -3.83
C PRO A 6 -35.79 11.03 -2.63
N ARG A 7 -35.51 10.46 -1.45
CA ARG A 7 -36.18 10.85 -0.21
C ARG A 7 -35.88 12.31 0.09
N ARG A 8 -36.92 13.13 0.19
CA ARG A 8 -36.88 14.42 0.89
C ARG A 8 -36.51 14.16 2.35
N THR A 9 -35.29 14.49 2.76
CA THR A 9 -35.00 14.80 4.16
C THR A 9 -35.25 16.30 4.32
N GLY A 10 -36.37 16.63 4.97
CA GLY A 10 -36.70 18.00 5.33
C GLY A 10 -35.65 18.61 6.25
N ASP A 11 -35.57 19.93 6.19
CA ASP A 11 -34.74 20.81 6.99
C ASP A 11 -34.78 20.44 8.48
N ALA A 12 -33.68 19.85 8.95
CA ALA A 12 -33.30 19.92 10.34
C ALA A 12 -32.24 21.02 10.42
N SER A 13 -32.72 22.21 10.82
CA SER A 13 -32.00 23.27 11.51
C SER A 13 -30.51 22.99 11.73
N VAL A 14 -29.69 23.90 11.20
CA VAL A 14 -28.26 24.06 11.42
C VAL A 14 -27.96 24.01 12.93
N ALA A 15 -27.79 22.79 13.45
CA ALA A 15 -27.22 22.57 14.75
C ALA A 15 -25.73 22.83 14.61
N VAL A 16 -25.35 24.09 14.81
CA VAL A 16 -23.98 24.51 15.13
C VAL A 16 -23.60 23.79 16.42
N ARG A 17 -23.19 22.54 16.29
CA ARG A 17 -22.43 21.84 17.30
C ARG A 17 -20.98 22.20 17.02
N ASP A 18 -20.52 23.20 17.77
CA ASP A 18 -19.12 23.48 18.00
C ASP A 18 -18.40 22.20 18.43
N LEU A 19 -17.96 21.42 17.44
CA LEU A 19 -16.75 20.64 17.54
C LEU A 19 -15.59 21.64 17.49
N ALA A 20 -15.46 22.49 18.52
CA ALA A 20 -14.24 23.20 18.88
C ALA A 20 -13.20 22.20 19.43
N ASP A 21 -13.09 21.11 18.68
CA ASP A 21 -12.41 19.87 18.92
C ASP A 21 -10.91 20.10 18.73
N VAL A 22 -10.14 19.45 19.57
CA VAL A 22 -8.70 19.62 19.85
C VAL A 22 -7.86 19.44 18.58
N ARG A 23 -7.90 20.41 17.68
CA ARG A 23 -7.16 20.36 16.41
C ARG A 23 -5.84 21.10 16.56
N LYS A 24 -4.74 20.33 16.59
CA LYS A 24 -3.35 20.84 16.57
C LYS A 24 -3.04 21.72 15.35
N HIS A 25 -3.89 21.72 14.31
CA HIS A 25 -3.67 22.42 13.05
C HIS A 25 -4.93 23.16 12.58
N LEU A 26 -4.74 24.36 12.03
CA LEU A 26 -5.81 25.17 11.46
C LEU A 26 -6.44 24.49 10.23
N SER A 27 -7.76 24.27 10.26
CA SER A 27 -8.52 23.68 9.14
C SER A 27 -8.39 24.54 7.88
N PHE A 28 -8.61 23.94 6.71
CA PHE A 28 -8.62 24.67 5.44
C PHE A 28 -9.64 25.83 5.44
N GLY A 29 -10.85 25.59 5.97
CA GLY A 29 -11.87 26.63 6.09
C GLY A 29 -11.39 27.81 6.94
N HIS A 30 -10.85 27.53 8.13
CA HIS A 30 -10.30 28.59 9.00
C HIS A 30 -9.09 29.30 8.38
N ARG A 31 -8.22 28.60 7.64
CA ARG A 31 -7.12 29.23 6.89
C ARG A 31 -7.66 30.17 5.81
N ARG A 32 -8.76 29.80 5.13
CA ARG A 32 -9.41 30.63 4.11
C ARG A 32 -10.01 31.88 4.72
N THR A 33 -10.82 31.73 5.76
CA THR A 33 -11.38 32.86 6.49
C THR A 33 -10.27 33.77 7.01
N ALA A 34 -9.22 33.22 7.60
CA ALA A 34 -8.06 33.98 8.09
C ALA A 34 -7.35 34.79 6.99
N TYR A 35 -7.26 34.26 5.77
CA TYR A 35 -6.66 34.98 4.65
C TYR A 35 -7.59 36.08 4.13
N GLU A 36 -8.89 35.79 3.99
CA GLU A 36 -9.90 36.74 3.50
C GLU A 36 -10.05 37.93 4.46
N THR A 37 -10.03 37.70 5.78
CA THR A 37 -10.06 38.77 6.79
C THR A 37 -8.79 39.62 6.81
N LEU A 38 -7.62 39.03 6.58
CA LEU A 38 -6.40 39.81 6.43
C LEU A 38 -6.41 40.63 5.13
N LEU A 39 -7.01 40.09 4.07
CA LEU A 39 -7.14 40.79 2.80
C LEU A 39 -8.07 41.99 2.92
N SER A 40 -9.16 41.91 3.71
CA SER A 40 -10.07 43.05 3.94
C SER A 40 -9.44 44.16 4.77
N VAL A 41 -8.44 43.84 5.60
CA VAL A 41 -7.75 44.78 6.49
C VAL A 41 -6.45 45.32 5.88
N ALA A 42 -5.87 44.63 4.89
CA ALA A 42 -4.64 45.03 4.24
C ALA A 42 -4.85 46.25 3.33
N VAL A 43 -4.00 47.26 3.48
CA VAL A 43 -3.95 48.43 2.59
C VAL A 43 -2.65 48.33 1.78
N ASP A 44 -2.75 48.36 0.45
CA ASP A 44 -1.62 48.20 -0.49
C ASP A 44 -0.77 46.94 -0.25
N GLY A 45 -1.38 45.91 0.31
CA GLY A 45 -0.69 44.65 0.67
C GLY A 45 0.15 44.73 1.93
N VAL A 46 0.06 45.82 2.69
CA VAL A 46 0.64 45.99 4.02
C VAL A 46 -0.42 45.71 5.07
N LEU A 47 -0.07 44.91 6.07
CA LEU A 47 -0.94 44.62 7.20
C LEU A 47 -0.73 45.65 8.32
N PRO A 48 -1.81 46.15 8.94
CA PRO A 48 -1.68 47.05 10.08
C PRO A 48 -1.06 46.32 11.28
N ARG A 49 -0.42 47.09 12.15
CA ARG A 49 0.21 46.57 13.37
C ARG A 49 -0.87 45.91 14.24
N GLY A 50 -0.59 44.71 14.73
CA GLY A 50 -1.51 43.97 15.61
C GLY A 50 -2.49 43.03 14.89
N ALA A 51 -2.79 43.24 13.60
CA ALA A 51 -3.78 42.44 12.88
C ALA A 51 -3.49 40.92 12.89
N LEU A 52 -2.21 40.54 12.77
CA LEU A 52 -1.79 39.14 12.88
C LEU A 52 -2.02 38.56 14.28
N THR A 53 -1.84 39.37 15.32
CA THR A 53 -1.97 38.97 16.73
C THR A 53 -3.44 38.84 17.12
N GLU A 54 -4.27 39.79 16.71
CA GLU A 54 -5.72 39.77 16.93
C GLU A 54 -6.35 38.55 16.26
N LEU A 55 -5.99 38.29 15.01
CA LEU A 55 -6.48 37.12 14.29
C LEU A 55 -5.97 35.81 14.91
N ALA A 56 -4.76 35.82 15.48
CA ALA A 56 -4.19 34.67 16.19
C ALA A 56 -4.98 34.33 17.45
N GLN A 57 -5.40 35.35 18.19
CA GLN A 57 -6.26 35.19 19.37
C GLN A 57 -7.62 34.62 18.98
N MET A 58 -8.23 35.13 17.90
CA MET A 58 -9.52 34.65 17.38
C MET A 58 -9.49 33.16 17.03
N PHE A 59 -8.45 32.71 16.31
CA PHE A 59 -8.29 31.31 15.92
C PHE A 59 -7.56 30.44 16.97
N ARG A 60 -7.24 30.99 18.15
CA ARG A 60 -6.47 30.33 19.22
C ARG A 60 -5.20 29.65 18.71
N CYS A 61 -4.43 30.35 17.88
CA CYS A 61 -3.21 29.83 17.30
C CYS A 61 -2.04 30.81 17.51
N HIS A 62 -0.80 30.37 17.24
CA HIS A 62 0.36 31.25 17.36
C HIS A 62 0.41 32.25 16.17
N PRO A 63 0.71 33.55 16.37
CA PRO A 63 0.76 34.55 15.29
C PRO A 63 1.66 34.16 14.10
N ARG A 64 2.77 33.46 14.36
CA ARG A 64 3.63 32.86 13.32
C ARG A 64 2.88 31.97 12.33
N THR A 65 1.83 31.25 12.75
CA THR A 65 1.03 30.39 11.87
C THR A 65 0.29 31.22 10.81
N ILE A 66 -0.29 32.34 11.23
CA ILE A 66 -1.01 33.26 10.35
C ILE A 66 -0.04 34.06 9.48
N SER A 67 1.09 34.50 10.04
CA SER A 67 2.17 35.14 9.26
C SER A 67 2.70 34.23 8.14
N ARG A 68 2.94 32.94 8.43
CA ARG A 68 3.32 31.94 7.41
C ARG A 68 2.25 31.76 6.35
N LEU A 69 0.97 31.75 6.75
CA LEU A 69 -0.15 31.66 5.83
C LEU A 69 -0.20 32.85 4.88
N TRP A 70 -0.11 34.08 5.41
CA TRP A 70 -0.08 35.31 4.63
C TRP A 70 1.08 35.31 3.63
N THR A 71 2.28 34.97 4.09
CA THR A 71 3.48 34.91 3.24
C THR A 71 3.31 33.86 2.13
N GLN A 72 2.79 32.67 2.45
CA GLN A 72 2.54 31.61 1.47
C GLN A 72 1.54 32.05 0.39
N ALA A 73 0.44 32.67 0.80
CA ALA A 73 -0.60 33.17 -0.10
C ALA A 73 -0.04 34.23 -1.07
N ARG A 74 0.70 35.21 -0.55
CA ARG A 74 1.33 36.28 -1.36
C ARG A 74 2.40 35.74 -2.30
N LEU A 75 3.22 34.79 -1.86
CA LEU A 75 4.22 34.13 -2.71
C LEU A 75 3.56 33.38 -3.87
N SER A 76 2.40 32.75 -3.64
CA SER A 76 1.68 32.03 -4.68
C SER A 76 1.11 32.97 -5.75
N LEU A 77 0.56 34.12 -5.33
CA LEU A 77 0.10 35.15 -6.25
C LEU A 77 1.26 35.74 -7.08
N ARG A 78 2.40 36.01 -6.45
CA ARG A 78 3.62 36.45 -7.14
C ARG A 78 4.17 35.39 -8.11
N GLY A 79 3.96 34.12 -7.80
CA GLY A 79 4.31 32.99 -8.67
C GLY A 79 3.34 32.75 -9.83
N GLY A 80 2.36 33.64 -10.05
CA GLY A 80 1.45 33.57 -11.21
C GLY A 80 0.21 32.67 -11.00
N HIS A 81 -0.05 32.22 -9.76
CA HIS A 81 -1.28 31.49 -9.48
C HIS A 81 -2.49 32.44 -9.49
N ARG A 82 -3.60 32.02 -10.14
CA ARG A 82 -4.86 32.78 -10.22
C ARG A 82 -5.55 33.00 -8.86
N ALA A 83 -5.26 32.14 -7.89
CA ALA A 83 -5.79 32.20 -6.54
C ALA A 83 -4.67 31.98 -5.53
N ALA A 84 -4.80 32.57 -4.34
CA ALA A 84 -3.87 32.41 -3.25
C ALA A 84 -3.85 30.97 -2.71
N ASP A 85 -2.66 30.40 -2.48
CA ASP A 85 -2.53 29.09 -1.83
C ASP A 85 -2.72 29.20 -0.31
N VAL A 86 -3.91 28.79 0.12
CA VAL A 86 -4.31 28.77 1.53
C VAL A 86 -4.22 27.35 2.12
N ALA A 87 -3.88 26.34 1.31
CA ALA A 87 -3.83 24.96 1.76
C ALA A 87 -2.70 24.71 2.77
N SER A 88 -2.85 23.67 3.60
CA SER A 88 -1.78 23.20 4.47
C SER A 88 -0.83 22.28 3.69
N LYS A 89 0.47 22.57 3.73
CA LYS A 89 1.49 21.75 3.05
C LYS A 89 1.66 20.35 3.67
N THR A 90 1.31 20.22 4.95
CA THR A 90 1.37 18.95 5.68
C THR A 90 0.46 17.89 5.08
N LYS A 91 -0.72 18.25 4.54
CA LYS A 91 -1.69 17.26 4.03
C LYS A 91 -1.13 16.42 2.87
N ARG A 92 -0.19 16.97 2.10
CA ARG A 92 0.43 16.26 0.95
C ARG A 92 1.81 15.69 1.29
N ASN A 93 2.59 16.40 2.11
CA ASN A 93 3.98 16.05 2.41
C ASN A 93 4.14 15.38 3.77
N SER A 94 3.11 14.70 4.25
CA SER A 94 3.15 13.97 5.52
C SER A 94 3.61 12.54 5.32
N GLY A 95 4.39 12.04 6.28
CA GLY A 95 4.77 10.65 6.38
C GLY A 95 6.19 10.38 5.88
N ARG A 96 6.60 9.13 6.05
CA ARG A 96 7.93 8.68 5.64
C ARG A 96 7.97 8.47 4.12
N TYR A 97 8.99 9.02 3.46
CA TYR A 97 9.26 8.73 2.06
C TYR A 97 9.52 7.24 1.84
N ALA A 98 9.08 6.70 0.71
CA ALA A 98 9.37 5.32 0.35
C ALA A 98 10.86 5.16 0.07
N LEU A 99 11.51 4.19 0.74
CA LEU A 99 12.94 3.93 0.58
C LEU A 99 13.31 3.28 -0.77
N ARG A 100 12.34 2.60 -1.39
CA ARG A 100 12.50 1.86 -2.65
C ARG A 100 11.37 2.27 -3.57
N THR A 101 11.69 2.50 -4.84
CA THR A 101 10.67 2.72 -5.87
C THR A 101 9.98 1.41 -6.22
N SER A 102 8.81 1.48 -6.88
CA SER A 102 8.09 0.28 -7.32
C SER A 102 8.95 -0.55 -8.28
N ASP A 103 9.66 0.12 -9.18
CA ASP A 103 10.40 -0.51 -10.27
C ASP A 103 11.67 -1.20 -9.75
N GLU A 104 12.34 -0.61 -8.75
CA GLU A 104 13.45 -1.25 -8.03
C GLU A 104 13.02 -2.57 -7.35
N ILE A 105 11.81 -2.59 -6.76
CA ILE A 105 11.27 -3.79 -6.12
C ILE A 105 10.95 -4.86 -7.17
N GLU A 106 10.35 -4.46 -8.30
CA GLU A 106 10.05 -5.38 -9.41
C GLU A 106 11.33 -6.00 -9.98
N ALA A 107 12.34 -5.18 -10.26
CA ALA A 107 13.63 -5.63 -10.76
C ALA A 107 14.31 -6.62 -9.80
N ALA A 108 14.32 -6.31 -8.49
CA ALA A 108 14.90 -7.18 -7.47
C ALA A 108 14.18 -8.54 -7.39
N ILE A 109 12.84 -8.56 -7.47
CA ILE A 109 12.05 -9.80 -7.44
C ILE A 109 12.24 -10.61 -8.74
N ARG A 110 12.30 -9.95 -9.91
CA ARG A 110 12.54 -10.61 -11.20
C ARG A 110 13.91 -11.29 -11.26
N ASN A 111 14.92 -10.74 -10.60
CA ASN A 111 16.25 -11.35 -10.54
C ASN A 111 16.31 -12.62 -9.67
N VAL A 112 15.38 -12.80 -8.72
CA VAL A 112 15.33 -14.01 -7.87
C VAL A 112 14.80 -15.20 -8.65
N PRO A 113 15.43 -16.39 -8.67
CA PRO A 113 14.87 -17.57 -9.33
C PRO A 113 13.49 -17.97 -8.76
N GLN A 114 12.57 -18.44 -9.61
CA GLN A 114 11.19 -18.77 -9.19
C GLN A 114 11.14 -19.76 -8.02
N MET A 115 12.10 -20.69 -7.91
CA MET A 115 12.18 -21.65 -6.82
C MET A 115 12.29 -20.99 -5.43
N GLN A 116 12.93 -19.82 -5.33
CA GLN A 116 13.08 -19.07 -4.08
C GLN A 116 11.91 -18.11 -3.82
N ARG A 117 11.03 -17.87 -4.82
CA ARG A 117 9.82 -17.04 -4.71
C ARG A 117 8.60 -17.79 -4.16
N GLN A 118 8.78 -18.87 -3.37
CA GLN A 118 7.66 -19.69 -2.89
C GLN A 118 6.92 -19.10 -1.69
N THR A 119 7.66 -18.51 -0.76
CA THR A 119 7.13 -17.87 0.45
C THR A 119 7.63 -16.45 0.52
N LEU A 120 6.88 -15.54 1.14
CA LEU A 120 7.36 -14.17 1.33
C LEU A 120 8.66 -14.12 2.14
N ARG A 121 8.87 -15.06 3.09
CA ARG A 121 10.11 -15.18 3.86
C ARG A 121 11.29 -15.56 2.98
N SER A 122 11.15 -16.60 2.16
CA SER A 122 12.23 -17.04 1.26
C SER A 122 12.54 -15.99 0.19
N LEU A 123 11.50 -15.33 -0.34
CA LEU A 123 11.65 -14.23 -1.28
C LEU A 123 12.37 -13.04 -0.64
N SER A 124 11.99 -12.66 0.58
CA SER A 124 12.60 -11.57 1.33
C SER A 124 14.09 -11.82 1.57
N ALA A 125 14.45 -13.03 1.98
CA ALA A 125 15.84 -13.42 2.15
C ALA A 125 16.64 -13.36 0.84
N ALA A 126 16.03 -13.79 -0.28
CA ALA A 126 16.70 -13.82 -1.59
C ALA A 126 16.88 -12.44 -2.23
N CYS A 127 15.91 -11.53 -2.10
CA CYS A 127 15.98 -10.19 -2.70
C CYS A 127 16.56 -9.11 -1.77
N GLY A 128 16.77 -9.41 -0.48
CA GLY A 128 17.23 -8.44 0.52
C GLY A 128 16.21 -7.35 0.87
N ILE A 129 14.95 -7.50 0.43
CA ILE A 129 13.85 -6.56 0.74
C ILE A 129 13.04 -7.14 1.90
N PRO A 130 12.73 -6.35 2.94
CA PRO A 130 11.96 -6.84 4.07
C PRO A 130 10.57 -7.31 3.64
N MET A 131 10.12 -8.41 4.25
CA MET A 131 8.87 -9.08 3.93
C MET A 131 7.66 -8.14 3.95
N THR A 132 7.64 -7.17 4.86
CA THR A 132 6.59 -6.15 4.99
C THR A 132 6.49 -5.25 3.77
N THR A 133 7.63 -4.82 3.21
CA THR A 133 7.70 -4.00 2.00
C THR A 133 7.19 -4.77 0.79
N ILE A 134 7.54 -6.04 0.64
CA ILE A 134 7.04 -6.90 -0.43
C ILE A 134 5.52 -7.08 -0.32
N PHE A 135 5.01 -7.28 0.90
CA PHE A 135 3.58 -7.42 1.15
C PHE A 135 2.80 -6.12 0.83
N SER A 136 3.32 -4.96 1.22
CA SER A 136 2.75 -3.66 0.84
C SER A 136 2.81 -3.41 -0.66
N HIS A 137 3.90 -3.80 -1.32
CA HIS A 137 4.05 -3.72 -2.77
C HIS A 137 2.99 -4.58 -3.48
N MET A 138 2.76 -5.80 -3.01
CA MET A 138 1.72 -6.70 -3.52
C MET A 138 0.31 -6.13 -3.40
N LYS A 139 0.01 -5.35 -2.33
CA LYS A 139 -1.29 -4.67 -2.17
C LYS A 139 -1.46 -3.50 -3.13
N LYS A 140 -0.38 -2.77 -3.42
CA LYS A 140 -0.40 -1.61 -4.32
C LYS A 140 -0.43 -2.04 -5.80
N ASN A 141 0.33 -3.07 -6.14
CA ASN A 141 0.53 -3.54 -7.50
C ASN A 141 -0.15 -4.88 -7.72
N HIS A 142 -1.32 -4.85 -8.35
CA HIS A 142 -2.14 -6.04 -8.65
C HIS A 142 -1.48 -7.02 -9.65
N ARG A 143 -0.45 -6.56 -10.39
CA ARG A 143 0.35 -7.39 -11.30
C ARG A 143 1.18 -8.44 -10.55
N PHE A 144 1.65 -8.12 -9.34
CA PHE A 144 2.42 -9.05 -8.52
C PHE A 144 1.47 -9.92 -7.69
N LYS A 145 1.40 -11.22 -8.00
CA LYS A 145 0.46 -12.12 -7.31
C LYS A 145 1.02 -13.52 -7.11
N ALA A 146 0.47 -14.19 -6.11
CA ALA A 146 0.76 -15.61 -5.88
C ALA A 146 -0.01 -16.45 -6.92
N ARG A 147 0.70 -17.20 -7.75
CA ARG A 147 0.12 -18.20 -8.65
C ARG A 147 0.40 -19.60 -8.13
N SER A 148 -0.65 -20.41 -8.04
CA SER A 148 -0.49 -21.85 -7.77
C SER A 148 -0.08 -22.58 -9.03
N ASN A 149 0.93 -23.41 -8.92
CA ASN A 149 1.33 -24.34 -9.97
C ASN A 149 0.92 -25.74 -9.51
N TYR A 150 0.14 -26.45 -10.33
CA TYR A 150 -0.27 -27.83 -10.11
C TYR A 150 0.55 -28.74 -11.02
N VAL A 151 1.20 -29.76 -10.45
CA VAL A 151 1.80 -30.82 -11.26
C VAL A 151 0.67 -31.76 -11.67
N LYS A 152 0.49 -31.98 -12.98
CA LYS A 152 -0.34 -33.07 -13.51
C LYS A 152 0.58 -34.27 -13.77
N PRO A 153 0.58 -35.31 -12.92
CA PRO A 153 1.39 -36.49 -13.17
C PRO A 153 0.93 -37.16 -14.46
N HIS A 154 1.87 -37.61 -15.29
CA HIS A 154 1.55 -38.37 -16.50
C HIS A 154 0.96 -39.74 -16.12
N LEU A 155 -0.26 -40.02 -16.59
CA LEU A 155 -0.99 -41.26 -16.33
C LEU A 155 -0.66 -42.29 -17.41
N THR A 156 0.42 -43.03 -17.21
CA THR A 156 0.69 -44.28 -17.94
C THR A 156 0.07 -45.44 -17.16
N PRO A 157 -0.28 -46.57 -17.80
CA PRO A 157 -0.85 -47.74 -17.11
C PRO A 157 0.04 -48.25 -15.97
N ALA A 158 1.36 -48.31 -16.19
CA ALA A 158 2.34 -48.63 -15.15
C ALA A 158 2.27 -47.65 -13.96
N ASN A 159 2.11 -46.34 -14.22
CA ASN A 159 1.99 -45.35 -13.16
C ASN A 159 0.68 -45.51 -12.35
N ILE A 160 -0.40 -46.02 -12.96
CA ILE A 160 -1.72 -46.23 -12.33
C ILE A 160 -1.69 -47.37 -11.32
N GLU A 161 -1.20 -48.56 -11.71
CA GLU A 161 -1.11 -49.73 -10.82
C GLU A 161 -0.30 -49.43 -9.58
N GLU A 162 0.81 -48.76 -9.83
CA GLU A 162 1.80 -48.45 -8.84
C GLU A 162 1.22 -47.34 -7.91
N ARG A 163 0.27 -46.49 -8.40
CA ARG A 163 -0.53 -45.51 -7.61
C ARG A 163 -1.56 -46.16 -6.73
N LEU A 164 -2.19 -47.23 -7.18
CA LEU A 164 -3.05 -48.07 -6.35
C LEU A 164 -2.23 -48.71 -5.23
N LYS A 165 -1.08 -49.33 -5.55
CA LYS A 165 -0.16 -49.92 -4.55
C LYS A 165 0.32 -48.89 -3.52
N PHE A 166 0.72 -47.71 -3.97
CA PHE A 166 1.13 -46.62 -3.06
C PHE A 166 -0.03 -46.10 -2.20
N ALA A 167 -1.20 -45.84 -2.78
CA ALA A 167 -2.37 -45.34 -2.04
C ALA A 167 -2.81 -46.32 -0.94
N MET A 168 -2.72 -47.62 -1.21
CA MET A 168 -2.96 -48.67 -0.21
C MET A 168 -1.93 -48.64 0.92
N SER A 169 -0.65 -48.34 0.62
CA SER A 169 0.41 -48.28 1.65
C SER A 169 0.45 -46.99 2.48
N PHE A 170 -0.24 -45.92 2.04
CA PHE A 170 -0.03 -44.55 2.54
C PHE A 170 -1.30 -43.87 3.06
N TRP A 171 -2.22 -44.62 3.67
CA TRP A 171 -3.45 -44.10 4.29
C TRP A 171 -3.23 -42.91 5.27
N PHE A 172 -1.99 -42.59 5.70
CA PHE A 172 -1.72 -41.51 6.65
C PHE A 172 -0.81 -40.32 6.24
N TYR A 173 -0.37 -40.11 4.99
CA TYR A 173 0.46 -38.91 4.69
C TYR A 173 -0.01 -38.05 3.51
N LEU A 174 -0.48 -36.83 3.84
CA LEU A 174 -0.77 -35.75 2.89
C LEU A 174 0.46 -35.40 2.05
N THR A 175 0.32 -35.48 0.72
CA THR A 175 1.42 -35.20 -0.21
C THR A 175 1.44 -33.73 -0.68
N LYS A 176 2.64 -33.13 -0.76
CA LYS A 176 2.92 -31.76 -1.30
C LYS A 176 2.61 -31.62 -2.81
N VAL A 177 1.34 -31.65 -3.21
CA VAL A 177 0.92 -31.55 -4.62
C VAL A 177 0.84 -30.10 -5.11
N LYS A 178 0.58 -29.13 -4.22
CA LYS A 178 0.37 -27.71 -4.55
C LYS A 178 1.55 -26.84 -4.10
N ARG A 179 2.23 -26.17 -5.03
CA ARG A 179 3.19 -25.09 -4.73
C ARG A 179 2.65 -23.76 -5.22
N ARG A 180 2.93 -22.68 -4.48
CA ARG A 180 2.59 -21.30 -4.85
C ARG A 180 3.89 -20.55 -5.11
N TYR A 181 3.89 -19.69 -6.11
CA TYR A 181 5.01 -18.82 -6.46
C TYR A 181 4.52 -17.39 -6.59
N TYR A 182 5.30 -16.43 -6.10
CA TYR A 182 5.06 -15.00 -6.30
C TYR A 182 5.68 -14.57 -7.63
N VAL A 183 4.84 -14.18 -8.58
CA VAL A 183 5.24 -13.88 -9.97
C VAL A 183 4.51 -12.62 -10.45
N TYR A 184 5.15 -11.90 -11.36
CA TYR A 184 4.52 -10.86 -12.18
C TYR A 184 3.80 -11.51 -13.39
N ASP A 185 3.78 -10.82 -14.54
CA ASP A 185 3.16 -11.32 -15.78
C ASP A 185 3.98 -12.43 -16.48
N GLU A 186 5.15 -12.79 -15.93
CA GLU A 186 5.98 -13.90 -16.40
C GLU A 186 5.26 -15.25 -16.29
N GLU A 187 5.49 -16.18 -17.22
CA GLU A 187 4.99 -17.54 -17.12
C GLU A 187 5.58 -18.28 -15.91
N VAL A 188 4.74 -19.07 -15.21
CA VAL A 188 5.26 -19.90 -14.13
C VAL A 188 6.02 -21.06 -14.75
N ALA A 189 7.27 -21.26 -14.34
CA ALA A 189 8.13 -22.32 -14.83
C ALA A 189 7.39 -23.67 -14.80
N ALA A 190 7.32 -24.31 -15.97
CA ALA A 190 6.76 -25.63 -16.13
C ALA A 190 7.54 -26.61 -15.25
N ARG A 191 6.82 -27.48 -14.54
CA ARG A 191 7.43 -28.49 -13.68
C ARG A 191 7.19 -29.86 -14.30
N ALA A 192 8.25 -30.47 -14.81
CA ALA A 192 8.32 -31.91 -14.97
C ALA A 192 8.91 -32.49 -13.67
N VAL A 193 8.13 -33.29 -12.96
CA VAL A 193 8.63 -34.02 -11.79
C VAL A 193 8.52 -35.50 -12.14
N LYS A 194 9.63 -36.24 -12.03
CA LYS A 194 9.58 -37.71 -12.07
C LYS A 194 8.61 -38.18 -10.99
N SER A 195 7.81 -39.21 -11.26
CA SER A 195 6.92 -39.79 -10.25
C SER A 195 7.70 -40.01 -8.94
N LYS A 196 7.07 -39.74 -7.79
CA LYS A 196 7.72 -39.82 -6.46
C LYS A 196 8.35 -41.17 -6.15
N ARG A 197 8.06 -42.21 -6.95
CA ARG A 197 8.65 -43.54 -6.86
C ARG A 197 10.04 -43.67 -7.44
N PHE A 198 10.45 -42.77 -8.33
CA PHE A 198 11.79 -42.75 -8.92
C PHE A 198 12.74 -41.78 -8.19
N ILE A 199 12.29 -41.17 -7.10
CA ILE A 199 13.18 -40.49 -6.16
C ILE A 199 13.67 -41.60 -5.23
N THR A 200 14.90 -42.07 -5.42
CA THR A 200 15.59 -42.88 -4.42
C THR A 200 15.58 -42.11 -3.12
N ILE A 201 14.76 -42.53 -2.16
CA ILE A 201 14.85 -42.05 -0.79
C ILE A 201 16.12 -42.70 -0.26
N PRO A 202 17.21 -41.95 0.00
CA PRO A 202 18.39 -42.54 0.61
C PRO A 202 17.93 -43.10 1.95
N CYS A 203 17.95 -44.43 2.05
CA CYS A 203 17.63 -45.14 3.25
C CYS A 203 18.65 -44.67 4.30
N ARG A 204 18.19 -44.04 5.39
CA ARG A 204 19.02 -43.76 6.58
C ARG A 204 19.29 -45.05 7.37
N CYS A 205 19.60 -46.15 6.69
CA CYS A 205 20.26 -47.29 7.31
C CYS A 205 21.70 -47.25 6.82
N GLY A 206 22.58 -46.73 7.68
CA GLY A 206 24.01 -46.87 7.47
C GLY A 206 24.38 -48.34 7.59
N GLN A 207 24.49 -49.02 6.45
CA GLN A 207 25.27 -50.24 6.31
C GLN A 207 26.06 -50.12 5.01
N ALA A 208 27.32 -49.73 5.16
CA ALA A 208 28.33 -50.04 4.18
C ALA A 208 28.62 -51.54 4.31
N ALA A 209 28.37 -52.30 3.25
CA ALA A 209 28.87 -53.66 3.10
C ALA A 209 29.86 -53.64 1.93
N ILE A 210 31.09 -54.03 2.23
CA ILE A 210 32.06 -54.57 1.28
C ILE A 210 31.67 -56.01 1.02
#